data_AF-A0A7L3A7Z5-F1
#
_entry.id   AF-A0A7L3A7Z5-F1
#
_cell.length_a   1.000
_cell.length_b   1.000
_cell.length_c   1.000
_cell.angle_alpha   90.00
_cell.angle_beta   90.00
_cell.angle_gamma   90.00
#
_symmetry.space_group_name_H-M   'P 1'
#
loop_
_entity.id
_entity.type
_entity.pdbx_description
1 polymer ?
#
loop_
_entity_poly.entity_id
_entity_poly.type
_entity_poly.pdbx_seq_one_letter_code
_entity_poly.pdbx_strand_id
1 'polypeptide(L)'
;FSLKLHLVHWNARKYATFGEAAAAPDGLAVVGVFLEIGKEHASMNRLTDALYMVKFKGTKAQFRGFNPKCLLPLSLDYWTYLGSLTTPPLNESVTWIVLKEPIRISVKQLEKFRMLLFTGEEDQRIQMANNFRPPQPLKGRIVRASFKA
;
A
#
# COMPACT_ATOMS: atom_id res chain seq x y z
N PHE A 1 -2.63 -7.17 11.59
CA PHE A 1 -1.53 -7.05 10.59
C PHE A 1 -0.63 -5.89 10.96
N SER A 2 0.67 -6.01 10.69
CA SER A 2 1.67 -5.01 11.09
C SER A 2 1.83 -3.90 10.06
N LEU A 3 1.67 -4.21 8.77
CA LEU A 3 1.67 -3.26 7.66
C LEU A 3 0.60 -3.64 6.64
N LYS A 4 0.32 -2.72 5.71
CA LYS A 4 -0.49 -2.96 4.52
C LYS A 4 0.17 -2.30 3.31
N LEU A 5 0.40 -3.07 2.26
CA LEU A 5 0.86 -2.60 0.96
C LEU A 5 -0.35 -2.18 0.11
N HIS A 6 -0.24 -1.07 -0.62
CA HIS A 6 -1.20 -0.66 -1.64
C HIS A 6 -0.50 -0.55 -3.00
N LEU A 7 -0.90 -1.40 -3.96
CA LEU A 7 -0.53 -1.27 -5.37
C LEU A 7 -1.62 -0.45 -6.07
N VAL A 8 -1.29 0.78 -6.47
CA VAL A 8 -2.25 1.74 -7.02
C VAL A 8 -2.19 1.70 -8.55
N HIS A 9 -3.35 1.43 -9.16
CA HIS A 9 -3.54 1.40 -10.61
C HIS A 9 -4.60 2.44 -11.00
N TRP A 10 -4.57 2.87 -12.25
CA TRP A 10 -5.56 3.81 -12.80
C TRP A 10 -6.02 3.39 -14.20
N ASN A 11 -7.25 3.76 -14.55
CA ASN A 11 -7.89 3.40 -15.81
C ASN A 11 -7.40 4.29 -16.97
N ALA A 12 -6.17 4.02 -17.41
CA ALA A 12 -5.51 4.73 -18.52
C ALA A 12 -6.16 4.48 -19.90
N ARG A 13 -7.11 3.55 -19.98
CA ARG A 13 -7.90 3.34 -21.20
C ARG A 13 -8.97 4.42 -21.39
N LYS A 14 -9.51 4.95 -20.28
CA LYS A 14 -10.62 5.90 -20.27
C LYS A 14 -10.17 7.33 -19.96
N TYR A 15 -9.19 7.48 -19.09
CA TYR A 15 -8.70 8.78 -18.64
C TYR A 15 -7.31 9.06 -19.22
N ALA A 16 -7.00 10.33 -19.50
CA ALA A 16 -5.71 10.71 -20.06
C ALA A 16 -4.64 10.83 -18.97
N THR A 17 -5.05 11.15 -17.74
CA THR A 17 -4.13 11.32 -16.61
C THR A 17 -4.59 10.60 -15.35
N PHE A 18 -3.64 10.31 -14.45
CA PHE A 18 -3.96 9.81 -13.12
C PHE A 18 -4.88 10.76 -12.35
N GLY A 19 -4.68 12.08 -12.49
CA GLY A 19 -5.48 13.09 -11.79
C GLY A 19 -6.95 13.05 -12.18
N GLU A 20 -7.24 12.96 -13.48
CA GLU A 20 -8.60 12.78 -14.00
C GLU A 20 -9.23 11.48 -13.49
N ALA A 21 -8.49 10.38 -13.57
CA ALA A 21 -8.96 9.09 -13.05
C ALA A 21 -9.21 9.15 -11.53
N ALA A 22 -8.32 9.77 -10.76
CA ALA A 22 -8.47 9.89 -9.32
C ALA A 22 -9.70 10.73 -8.91
N ALA A 23 -10.27 11.54 -9.80
CA ALA A 23 -11.49 12.29 -9.59
C ALA A 23 -12.76 11.54 -10.02
N ALA A 24 -12.64 10.39 -10.69
CA ALA A 24 -13.77 9.66 -11.25
C ALA A 24 -14.07 8.34 -10.49
N PRO A 25 -15.35 7.96 -10.30
CA PRO A 25 -15.73 6.76 -9.52
C PRO A 25 -15.10 5.43 -9.96
N ASP A 26 -14.83 5.27 -11.27
CA ASP A 26 -14.23 4.08 -11.89
C ASP A 26 -12.77 4.29 -12.33
N GLY A 27 -12.12 5.33 -11.80
CA GLY A 27 -10.80 5.71 -12.27
C GLY A 27 -9.66 4.95 -11.63
N LEU A 28 -9.77 4.50 -10.38
CA LEU A 28 -8.69 3.82 -9.67
C LEU A 28 -9.05 2.39 -9.26
N ALA A 29 -8.03 1.51 -9.28
CA ALA A 29 -8.08 0.19 -8.68
C ALA A 29 -6.88 0.01 -7.74
N VAL A 30 -7.15 -0.30 -6.47
CA VAL A 30 -6.10 -0.48 -5.46
C VAL A 30 -6.10 -1.93 -4.98
N VAL A 31 -4.96 -2.61 -5.21
CA VAL A 31 -4.72 -3.94 -4.65
C VAL A 31 -4.06 -3.78 -3.28
N GLY A 32 -4.75 -4.20 -2.24
CA GLY A 32 -4.27 -4.21 -0.86
C GLY A 32 -3.71 -5.57 -0.48
N VAL A 33 -2.50 -5.60 0.07
CA VAL A 33 -1.88 -6.82 0.62
C VAL A 33 -1.55 -6.58 2.08
N PHE A 34 -1.98 -7.47 2.95
CA PHE A 34 -1.63 -7.41 4.37
C PHE A 34 -0.25 -8.03 4.61
N LEU A 35 0.50 -7.45 5.55
CA LEU A 35 1.79 -7.98 5.98
C LEU A 35 1.73 -8.35 7.46
N GLU A 36 2.21 -9.54 7.80
CA GLU A 36 2.32 -10.04 9.17
C GLU A 36 3.77 -10.38 9.54
N ILE A 37 4.06 -10.41 10.84
CA ILE A 37 5.37 -10.86 11.32
C ILE A 37 5.47 -12.37 11.16
N GLY A 38 6.58 -12.81 10.57
CA GLY A 38 6.92 -14.21 10.43
C GLY A 38 8.33 -14.38 9.88
N LYS A 39 8.50 -15.32 8.95
CA LYS A 39 9.78 -15.53 8.25
C LYS A 39 10.14 -14.31 7.41
N GLU A 40 11.44 -14.07 7.27
CA GLU A 40 11.96 -13.06 6.35
C GLU A 40 11.46 -13.27 4.91
N HIS A 41 11.06 -12.17 4.28
CA HIS A 41 10.68 -12.16 2.88
C HIS A 41 11.87 -11.79 1.99
N ALA A 42 12.48 -12.76 1.30
CA ALA A 42 13.70 -12.53 0.52
C ALA A 42 13.60 -11.35 -0.46
N SER A 43 12.52 -11.24 -1.22
CA SER A 43 12.34 -10.15 -2.20
C SER A 43 12.08 -8.78 -1.58
N MET A 44 11.66 -8.73 -0.30
CA MET A 44 11.45 -7.47 0.42
C MET A 44 12.77 -6.85 0.86
N ASN A 45 13.84 -7.65 1.01
CA ASN A 45 15.16 -7.17 1.42
C ASN A 45 15.60 -6.00 0.53
N ARG A 46 15.47 -6.16 -0.80
CA ARG A 46 15.82 -5.11 -1.76
C ARG A 46 15.11 -3.77 -1.50
N LEU A 47 13.81 -3.81 -1.17
CA LEU A 47 13.06 -2.60 -0.82
C LEU A 47 13.55 -2.05 0.52
N THR A 48 13.64 -2.90 1.53
CA THR A 48 14.01 -2.47 2.89
C THR A 48 15.45 -1.95 2.99
N ASP A 49 16.38 -2.47 2.18
CA ASP A 49 17.77 -1.99 2.10
C ASP A 49 17.85 -0.59 1.49
N ALA A 50 16.97 -0.28 0.54
CA ALA A 50 16.88 1.04 -0.07
C ALA A 50 16.28 2.10 0.87
N LEU A 51 15.58 1.71 1.95
CA LEU A 51 14.92 2.65 2.87
C LEU A 51 15.89 3.59 3.57
N TYR A 52 17.14 3.18 3.79
CA TYR A 52 18.15 4.06 4.39
C TYR A 52 18.45 5.28 3.50
N MET A 53 18.46 5.08 2.17
CA MET A 53 18.70 6.15 1.19
C MET A 53 17.54 7.14 1.09
N VAL A 54 16.36 6.77 1.61
CA VAL A 54 15.15 7.61 1.61
C VAL A 54 14.63 7.88 3.02
N LYS A 55 15.53 7.89 4.01
CA LYS A 55 15.18 8.03 5.42
C LYS A 55 14.43 9.34 5.73
N PHE A 56 14.80 10.43 5.07
CA PHE A 56 14.26 11.77 5.32
C PHE A 56 13.18 12.15 4.29
N LYS A 57 12.20 12.95 4.70
CA LYS A 57 11.17 13.48 3.79
C LYS A 57 11.82 14.23 2.62
N GLY A 58 11.30 13.99 1.41
CA GLY A 58 11.75 14.67 0.18
C GLY A 58 12.97 14.02 -0.49
N THR A 59 13.63 13.07 0.18
CA THR A 59 14.72 12.29 -0.43
C THR A 59 14.17 11.20 -1.37
N LYS A 60 14.96 10.84 -2.38
CA LYS A 60 14.62 9.83 -3.38
C LYS A 60 15.85 9.05 -3.79
N ALA A 61 15.67 7.78 -4.13
CA ALA A 61 16.71 6.92 -4.67
C ALA A 61 16.23 6.22 -5.93
N GLN A 62 17.15 5.89 -6.84
CA GLN A 62 16.81 5.12 -8.03
C GLN A 62 16.50 3.67 -7.64
N PHE A 63 15.33 3.17 -8.08
CA PHE A 63 14.88 1.81 -7.77
C PHE A 63 14.41 1.11 -9.05
N ARG A 64 15.36 0.49 -9.78
CA ARG A 64 15.12 -0.13 -11.09
C ARG A 64 14.96 -1.64 -10.99
N GLY A 65 14.33 -2.28 -11.98
CA GLY A 65 14.30 -3.75 -12.09
C GLY A 65 13.57 -4.47 -10.95
N PHE A 66 12.61 -3.81 -10.29
CA PHE A 66 11.80 -4.38 -9.23
C PHE A 66 10.46 -4.86 -9.79
N ASN A 67 10.16 -6.15 -9.64
CA ASN A 67 8.88 -6.71 -10.06
C ASN A 67 7.91 -6.78 -8.86
N PRO A 68 6.84 -5.96 -8.80
CA PRO A 68 5.93 -5.93 -7.65
C PRO A 68 5.19 -7.25 -7.42
N LYS A 69 5.12 -8.16 -8.41
CA LYS A 69 4.58 -9.51 -8.26
C LYS A 69 5.26 -10.29 -7.12
N CYS A 70 6.52 -10.00 -6.83
CA CYS A 70 7.23 -10.65 -5.74
C CYS A 70 6.67 -10.31 -4.35
N LEU A 71 5.80 -9.30 -4.21
CA LEU A 71 5.14 -8.91 -2.97
C LEU A 71 3.68 -9.38 -2.92
N LEU A 72 3.30 -10.32 -3.77
CA LEU A 72 1.96 -10.92 -3.76
C LEU A 72 1.98 -12.26 -3.02
N PRO A 73 0.91 -12.60 -2.29
CA PRO A 73 0.70 -13.95 -1.76
C PRO A 73 0.53 -14.97 -2.89
N LEU A 74 0.61 -16.26 -2.54
CA LEU A 74 0.40 -17.36 -3.48
C LEU A 74 -1.06 -17.45 -3.95
N SER A 75 -2.02 -17.34 -3.02
CA SER A 75 -3.43 -17.24 -3.35
C SER A 75 -3.80 -15.79 -3.63
N LEU A 76 -4.52 -15.56 -4.72
CA LEU A 76 -5.06 -14.25 -5.08
C LEU A 76 -6.53 -14.11 -4.72
N ASP A 77 -7.07 -14.96 -3.86
CA ASP A 77 -8.41 -14.77 -3.30
C ASP A 77 -8.53 -13.39 -2.66
N TYR A 78 -9.66 -12.72 -2.87
CA TYR A 78 -9.81 -11.32 -2.47
C TYR A 78 -11.22 -10.96 -2.04
N TRP A 79 -11.30 -9.87 -1.27
CA TRP A 79 -12.51 -9.09 -1.09
C TRP A 79 -12.49 -7.84 -1.95
N THR A 80 -13.64 -7.40 -2.45
CA THR A 80 -13.76 -6.16 -3.21
C THR A 80 -14.97 -5.32 -2.80
N TYR A 81 -14.79 -4.00 -2.79
CA TYR A 81 -15.82 -3.01 -2.50
C TYR A 81 -15.47 -1.66 -3.14
N LEU A 82 -16.46 -0.81 -3.37
CA LEU A 82 -16.26 0.58 -3.79
C LEU A 82 -15.89 1.45 -2.59
N GLY A 83 -14.82 2.22 -2.72
CA GLY A 83 -14.31 3.05 -1.64
C GLY A 83 -13.50 4.24 -2.14
N SER A 84 -12.64 4.72 -1.26
CA SER A 84 -11.91 5.96 -1.47
C SER A 84 -10.40 5.75 -1.38
N LEU A 85 -9.65 6.79 -1.74
CA LEU A 85 -8.30 6.97 -1.24
C LEU A 85 -8.30 7.05 0.29
N THR A 86 -7.23 6.57 0.92
CA THR A 86 -7.04 6.61 2.39
C THR A 86 -6.24 7.83 2.85
N THR A 87 -5.80 8.68 1.92
CA THR A 87 -5.10 9.94 2.15
C THR A 87 -5.83 11.08 1.44
N PRO A 88 -5.74 12.33 1.93
CA PRO A 88 -6.27 13.49 1.21
C PRO A 88 -5.89 13.47 -0.28
N PRO A 89 -6.83 13.81 -1.19
CA PRO A 89 -8.16 14.39 -0.95
C PRO A 89 -9.28 13.38 -0.57
N LEU A 90 -8.97 12.10 -0.34
CA LEU A 90 -9.95 11.06 0.04
C LEU A 90 -11.05 10.81 -1.01
N ASN A 91 -10.77 11.05 -2.29
CA ASN A 91 -11.73 10.86 -3.39
C ASN A 91 -12.32 9.43 -3.40
N GLU A 92 -13.63 9.33 -3.59
CA GLU A 92 -14.38 8.07 -3.72
C GLU A 92 -14.28 7.50 -5.15
N SER A 93 -13.04 7.29 -5.61
CA SER A 93 -12.68 6.86 -6.97
C SER A 93 -12.06 5.47 -7.05
N VAL A 94 -12.09 4.71 -5.95
CA VAL A 94 -11.29 3.49 -5.80
C VAL A 94 -12.18 2.25 -5.77
N THR A 95 -11.94 1.35 -6.72
CA THR A 95 -12.32 -0.06 -6.56
C THR A 95 -11.25 -0.76 -5.72
N TRP A 96 -11.59 -1.15 -4.50
CA TRP A 96 -10.69 -1.88 -3.62
C TRP A 96 -10.67 -3.36 -3.97
N ILE A 97 -9.48 -3.95 -3.99
CA ILE A 97 -9.24 -5.39 -4.11
C ILE A 97 -8.28 -5.76 -2.98
N VAL A 98 -8.78 -6.32 -1.88
CA VAL A 98 -7.98 -6.67 -0.71
C VAL A 98 -7.73 -8.17 -0.72
N LEU A 99 -6.47 -8.57 -0.93
CA LEU A 99 -6.10 -9.98 -0.95
C LEU A 99 -6.30 -10.61 0.43
N LYS A 100 -6.84 -11.83 0.43
CA LYS A 100 -7.19 -12.60 1.61
C LYS A 100 -5.94 -13.03 2.38
N GLU A 101 -4.99 -13.62 1.66
CA GLU A 101 -3.76 -14.13 2.24
C GLU A 101 -2.75 -12.99 2.46
N PRO A 102 -2.15 -12.88 3.65
CA PRO A 102 -1.07 -11.95 3.89
C PRO A 102 0.25 -12.48 3.31
N ILE A 103 1.24 -11.59 3.19
CA ILE A 103 2.64 -11.99 3.08
C ILE A 103 3.33 -11.83 4.44
N ARG A 104 4.36 -12.63 4.69
CA ARG A 104 5.15 -12.57 5.94
C ARG A 104 6.38 -11.73 5.73
N ILE A 105 6.76 -10.93 6.73
CA ILE A 105 8.04 -10.23 6.81
C ILE A 105 8.70 -10.48 8.16
N SER A 106 10.01 -10.37 8.24
CA SER A 106 10.70 -10.48 9.54
C SER A 106 10.53 -9.21 10.38
N VAL A 107 10.73 -9.32 11.69
CA VAL A 107 10.79 -8.16 12.60
C VAL A 107 11.86 -7.17 12.13
N LYS A 108 13.04 -7.65 11.69
CA LYS A 108 14.11 -6.80 11.16
C LYS A 108 13.67 -5.99 9.94
N GLN A 109 12.88 -6.58 9.05
CA GLN A 109 12.31 -5.86 7.89
C GLN A 109 11.29 -4.81 8.34
N LEU A 110 10.43 -5.12 9.31
CA LEU A 110 9.49 -4.14 9.88
C LEU A 110 10.21 -2.94 10.50
N GLU A 111 11.29 -3.18 11.26
CA GLU A 111 12.05 -2.09 11.90
C GLU A 111 12.72 -1.16 10.87
N LYS A 112 13.09 -1.66 9.68
CA LYS A 112 13.58 -0.80 8.59
C LYS A 112 12.52 0.19 8.09
N PHE A 113 11.23 -0.17 8.10
CA PHE A 113 10.14 0.79 7.82
C PHE A 113 10.02 1.84 8.93
N ARG A 114 10.11 1.41 10.21
CA ARG A 114 10.00 2.31 11.37
C ARG A 114 11.16 3.28 11.53
N MET A 115 12.27 3.06 10.82
CA MET A 115 13.40 3.98 10.75
C MET A 115 13.11 5.26 9.95
N LEU A 116 12.15 5.23 9.01
CA LEU A 116 11.81 6.37 8.17
C LEU A 116 11.29 7.55 8.99
N LEU A 117 11.43 8.77 8.47
CA LEU A 117 11.03 9.99 9.14
C LEU A 117 9.99 10.77 8.32
N PHE A 118 9.03 11.38 9.00
CA PHE A 118 8.10 12.35 8.41
C PHE A 118 8.76 13.70 8.11
N THR A 119 9.98 13.93 8.60
CA THR A 119 10.68 15.21 8.56
C THR A 119 11.93 15.17 7.70
N GLY A 120 12.38 16.33 7.25
CA GLY A 120 13.61 16.51 6.47
C GLY A 120 14.88 16.29 7.31
N GLU A 121 16.04 16.41 6.67
CA GLU A 121 17.33 16.15 7.32
C GLU A 121 17.68 17.19 8.40
N GLU A 122 17.32 18.46 8.17
CA GLU A 122 17.59 19.59 9.06
C GLU A 122 16.50 19.80 10.13
N ASP A 123 15.39 19.07 10.03
CA ASP A 123 14.24 19.20 10.91
C ASP A 123 14.37 18.35 12.19
N GLN A 124 13.55 18.67 13.20
CA GLN A 124 13.35 17.76 14.33
C GLN A 124 12.85 16.39 13.84
N ARG A 125 13.50 15.32 14.28
CA ARG A 125 13.17 13.96 13.81
C ARG A 125 11.83 13.49 14.35
N ILE A 126 10.89 13.20 13.45
CA ILE A 126 9.61 12.56 13.78
C ILE A 126 9.55 11.24 13.01
N GLN A 127 9.51 10.11 13.73
CA GLN A 127 9.42 8.80 13.12
C GLN A 127 8.13 8.63 12.31
N MET A 128 8.26 8.02 11.13
CA MET A 128 7.13 7.65 10.28
C MET A 128 6.48 6.37 10.81
N ALA A 129 5.68 6.53 11.86
CA ALA A 129 4.87 5.48 12.46
C ALA A 129 3.40 5.86 12.43
N ASN A 130 2.52 4.86 12.59
CA ASN A 130 1.06 5.05 12.64
C ASN A 130 0.50 5.84 11.44
N ASN A 131 1.11 5.70 10.27
CA ASN A 131 0.73 6.33 9.01
C ASN A 131 -0.45 5.61 8.32
N PHE A 132 -1.52 5.36 9.07
CA PHE A 132 -2.73 4.70 8.58
C PHE A 132 -3.98 5.51 8.90
N ARG A 133 -5.03 5.31 8.10
CA ARG A 133 -6.37 5.83 8.39
C ARG A 133 -7.20 4.74 9.11
N PRO A 134 -7.92 5.06 10.20
CA PRO A 134 -8.81 4.11 10.86
C PRO A 134 -9.93 3.60 9.92
N PRO A 135 -10.51 2.42 10.21
CA PRO A 135 -11.71 1.95 9.52
C PRO A 135 -12.81 3.02 9.50
N GLN A 136 -13.51 3.12 8.38
CA GLN A 136 -14.60 4.07 8.18
C GLN A 136 -15.94 3.34 8.12
N PRO A 137 -17.07 4.02 8.40
CA PRO A 137 -18.39 3.40 8.36
C PRO A 137 -18.69 2.73 7.01
N LEU A 138 -19.26 1.52 7.03
CA LEU A 138 -19.57 0.78 5.81
C LEU A 138 -20.69 1.44 5.00
N LYS A 139 -21.63 2.14 5.66
CA LYS A 139 -22.76 2.86 5.04
C LYS A 139 -23.55 2.00 4.03
N GLY A 140 -23.82 0.74 4.38
CA GLY A 140 -24.62 -0.17 3.55
C GLY A 140 -23.92 -0.72 2.29
N ARG A 141 -22.64 -0.39 2.07
CA ARG A 141 -21.88 -0.96 0.94
C ARG A 141 -21.73 -2.48 1.09
N ILE A 142 -21.82 -3.17 -0.04
CA ILE A 142 -21.64 -4.62 -0.12
C ILE A 142 -20.15 -4.93 -0.33
N VAL A 143 -19.61 -5.82 0.50
CA VAL A 143 -18.29 -6.41 0.29
C VAL A 143 -18.49 -7.77 -0.40
N ARG A 144 -17.89 -7.94 -1.57
CA ARG A 144 -17.92 -9.21 -2.31
C ARG A 144 -16.64 -10.00 -2.06
N ALA A 145 -16.70 -11.32 -2.11
CA ALA A 145 -15.55 -12.21 -2.02
C ALA A 145 -15.41 -13.03 -3.31
N SER A 146 -14.18 -13.35 -3.72
CA SER A 146 -13.90 -14.24 -4.85
C SER A 146 -14.00 -15.73 -4.50
N PHE A 147 -14.21 -16.06 -3.23
CA PHE A 147 -14.18 -17.40 -2.68
C PHE A 147 -15.42 -17.65 -1.80
N LYS A 148 -15.74 -18.92 -1.58
CA LYS A 148 -16.70 -19.34 -0.55
C LYS A 148 -15.93 -19.61 0.75
N ALA A 149 -16.45 -19.13 1.86
CA ALA A 149 -15.91 -19.39 3.20
C ALA A 149 -16.54 -20.66 3.79
#